data_AF-A0A227J170-F1
#
_entry.id   AF-A0A227J170-F1
#
_cell.length_a   1.000
_cell.length_b   1.000
_cell.length_c   1.000
_cell.angle_alpha   90.00
_cell.angle_beta   90.00
_cell.angle_gamma   90.00
#
_symmetry.space_group_name_H-M   'P 1'
#
loop_
_entity.id
_entity.type
_entity.pdbx_description
1 polymer ?
#
loop_
_entity_poly.entity_id
_entity_poly.type
_entity_poly.pdbx_seq_one_letter_code
_entity_poly.pdbx_strand_id
1 'polypeptide(L)'
;VWEFELDTAKQQLNQQFGTRDLVGFGVEHASLGLCAAGCLIQYVKDTQRTALPHIRSLTFDRQDHSVILDAATRRNLEITQNLAGGT
;
A
#
# COMPACT_ATOMS: atom_id res chain seq x y z
N VAL A 1 13.09 -0.19 13.14
CA VAL A 1 12.78 1.26 12.94
C VAL A 1 13.43 1.82 11.68
N TRP A 2 14.52 1.23 11.18
CA TRP A 2 15.11 1.60 9.88
C TRP A 2 14.24 1.19 8.67
N GLU A 3 13.44 0.13 8.77
CA GLU A 3 12.56 -0.38 7.70
C GLU A 3 11.49 0.63 7.22
N PHE A 4 11.21 1.67 8.01
CA PHE A 4 10.26 2.73 7.68
C PHE A 4 10.95 4.05 7.31
N GLU A 5 12.26 4.05 7.11
CA GLU A 5 12.97 5.25 6.66
C GLU A 5 12.56 5.63 5.23
N LEU A 6 12.23 6.91 5.02
CA LEU A 6 11.71 7.41 3.75
C LEU A 6 12.68 7.20 2.58
N ASP A 7 13.97 7.45 2.77
CA ASP A 7 14.96 7.36 1.69
C ASP A 7 15.17 5.90 1.27
N THR A 8 15.33 4.99 2.24
CA THR A 8 15.35 3.54 1.99
C THR A 8 14.06 3.08 1.29
N ALA A 9 12.89 3.54 1.75
CA ALA A 9 11.61 3.18 1.13
C ALA A 9 11.54 3.61 -0.34
N LYS A 10 11.90 4.87 -0.65
CA LYS A 10 11.94 5.38 -2.03
C LYS A 10 12.91 4.58 -2.89
N GLN A 11 14.09 4.23 -2.37
CA GLN A 11 15.06 3.40 -3.08
C GLN A 11 14.45 2.02 -3.41
N GLN A 12 13.85 1.36 -2.42
CA GLN A 12 13.28 0.00 -2.59
C GLN A 12 12.11 -0.02 -3.58
N LEU A 13 11.24 0.98 -3.53
CA LEU A 13 10.10 1.13 -4.44
C LEU A 13 10.56 1.44 -5.87
N ASN A 14 11.48 2.39 -6.06
CA ASN A 14 12.04 2.68 -7.37
C ASN A 14 12.74 1.45 -7.98
N GLN A 15 13.49 0.68 -7.17
CA GLN A 15 14.10 -0.56 -7.62
C GLN A 15 13.04 -1.61 -8.02
N GLN A 16 11.96 -1.74 -7.26
CA GLN A 16 10.87 -2.68 -7.57
C GLN A 16 10.16 -2.31 -8.89
N PHE A 17 9.94 -1.03 -9.14
CA PHE A 17 9.21 -0.55 -10.31
C PHE A 17 10.09 -0.24 -11.53
N GLY A 18 11.42 -0.26 -11.38
CA GLY A 18 12.35 0.11 -12.45
C GLY A 18 12.27 1.59 -12.82
N THR A 19 11.96 2.45 -11.86
CA THR A 19 11.78 3.90 -12.07
C THR A 19 12.89 4.71 -11.42
N ARG A 20 13.11 5.93 -11.90
CA ARG A 20 14.07 6.88 -11.29
C ARG A 20 13.46 7.61 -10.09
N ASP A 21 12.19 7.94 -10.19
CA ASP A 21 11.40 8.65 -9.19
C ASP A 21 9.95 8.11 -9.20
N LEU A 22 9.17 8.47 -8.18
CA LEU A 22 7.80 7.99 -8.02
C LEU A 22 6.75 9.01 -8.53
N VAL A 23 7.19 10.01 -9.32
CA VAL A 23 6.32 11.07 -9.84
C VAL A 23 5.24 10.50 -10.75
N GLY A 24 5.57 9.52 -11.60
CA GLY A 24 4.62 8.85 -12.49
C GLY A 24 3.52 8.07 -11.76
N PHE A 25 3.74 7.68 -10.50
CA PHE A 25 2.74 7.04 -9.64
C PHE A 25 1.91 8.07 -8.84
N GLY A 26 2.29 9.35 -8.87
CA GLY A 26 1.58 10.41 -8.16
C GLY A 26 1.67 10.33 -6.64
N VAL A 27 2.68 9.64 -6.08
CA VAL A 27 2.78 9.34 -4.63
C VAL A 27 3.92 10.07 -3.90
N GLU A 28 4.74 10.86 -4.59
CA GLU A 28 5.92 11.55 -4.02
C GLU A 28 5.62 12.40 -2.77
N HIS A 29 4.42 12.96 -2.69
CA HIS A 29 3.97 13.80 -1.58
C HIS A 29 3.54 12.98 -0.33
N ALA A 30 3.33 11.67 -0.46
CA ALA A 30 2.73 10.82 0.56
C ALA A 30 3.82 10.17 1.45
N SER A 31 4.67 10.95 2.11
CA SER A 31 5.85 10.45 2.84
C SER A 31 5.54 9.32 3.83
N LEU A 32 4.48 9.44 4.64
CA LEU A 32 4.07 8.38 5.58
C LEU A 32 3.63 7.10 4.87
N GLY A 33 2.90 7.25 3.76
CA GLY A 33 2.48 6.12 2.92
C GLY A 33 3.68 5.44 2.26
N LEU A 34 4.67 6.21 1.81
CA LEU A 34 5.91 5.70 1.24
C LEU A 34 6.73 4.92 2.27
N CYS A 35 6.88 5.43 3.50
CA CYS A 35 7.53 4.71 4.59
C CYS A 35 6.87 3.34 4.83
N ALA A 36 5.54 3.29 4.89
CA ALA A 36 4.79 2.05 5.08
C ALA A 36 4.93 1.09 3.88
N ALA A 37 4.81 1.61 2.65
CA ALA A 37 4.96 0.82 1.43
C ALA A 37 6.39 0.26 1.26
N GLY A 38 7.40 1.03 1.68
CA GLY A 38 8.81 0.61 1.71
C GLY A 38 9.04 -0.59 2.64
N CYS A 39 8.55 -0.51 3.88
CA CYS A 39 8.59 -1.64 4.81
C CYS A 39 7.85 -2.86 4.22
N LEU A 40 6.65 -2.66 3.66
CA LEU A 40 5.86 -3.74 3.09
C LEU A 40 6.59 -4.44 1.94
N ILE A 41 7.15 -3.69 0.98
CA ILE A 41 7.83 -4.30 -0.17
C ILE A 41 9.10 -5.05 0.26
N GLN A 42 9.81 -4.54 1.28
CA GLN A 42 10.95 -5.23 1.86
C GLN A 42 10.53 -6.56 2.49
N TYR A 43 9.48 -6.56 3.31
CA TYR A 43 8.94 -7.77 3.93
C TYR A 43 8.50 -8.82 2.89
N VAL A 44 7.82 -8.39 1.81
CA VAL A 44 7.42 -9.32 0.74
C VAL A 44 8.64 -9.89 0.02
N LYS A 45 9.68 -9.09 -0.28
CA LYS A 45 10.93 -9.59 -0.86
C LYS A 45 11.62 -10.62 0.05
N ASP A 46 11.68 -10.35 1.35
CA ASP A 46 12.35 -11.22 2.33
C ASP A 46 11.63 -12.56 2.54
N THR A 47 10.29 -12.55 2.50
CA THR A 47 9.47 -13.74 2.67
C THR A 47 9.39 -14.59 1.39
N GLN A 48 9.23 -13.97 0.22
CA GLN A 48 9.09 -14.70 -1.04
C GLN A 48 10.44 -15.13 -1.65
N ARG A 49 11.52 -14.39 -1.36
CA ARG A 49 12.89 -14.64 -1.85
C ARG A 49 13.01 -14.89 -3.36
N THR A 50 12.10 -14.30 -4.12
CA THR A 50 12.02 -14.41 -5.58
C THR A 50 11.71 -13.03 -6.16
N ALA A 51 11.97 -12.85 -7.46
CA ALA A 51 11.55 -11.63 -8.14
C ALA A 51 10.02 -11.51 -8.10
N LEU A 52 9.51 -10.29 -7.95
CA LEU A 52 8.07 -9.98 -7.85
C LEU A 52 7.58 -9.21 -9.09
N PRO A 53 7.67 -9.77 -10.31
CA PRO A 53 7.38 -9.02 -11.54
C PRO A 53 5.91 -8.66 -11.71
N HIS A 54 5.00 -9.13 -10.85
CA HIS A 54 3.57 -8.82 -10.89
C HIS A 54 3.21 -7.56 -10.08
N ILE A 55 4.08 -7.11 -9.16
CA ILE A 55 3.90 -5.86 -8.40
C ILE A 55 4.55 -4.73 -9.19
N ARG A 56 3.76 -4.10 -10.07
CA ARG A 56 4.26 -3.15 -11.10
C ARG A 56 3.84 -1.69 -10.88
N SER A 57 2.96 -1.43 -9.92
CA SER A 57 2.40 -0.09 -9.71
C SER A 57 2.15 0.16 -8.23
N LEU A 58 2.13 1.45 -7.88
CA LEU A 58 1.73 1.98 -6.59
C LEU A 58 0.73 3.11 -6.85
N THR A 59 -0.38 3.10 -6.12
CA THR A 59 -1.44 4.12 -6.24
C THR A 59 -1.71 4.70 -4.87
N PHE A 60 -1.81 6.03 -4.79
CA PHE A 60 -2.29 6.71 -3.60
C PHE A 60 -3.81 6.75 -3.60
N ASP A 61 -4.43 6.09 -2.63
CA ASP A 61 -5.88 6.11 -2.47
C ASP A 61 -6.31 7.42 -1.80
N ARG A 62 -7.19 8.18 -2.48
CA ARG A 62 -7.64 9.49 -2.02
C ARG A 62 -9.03 9.39 -1.42
N GLN A 63 -9.22 10.11 -0.32
CA GLN A 63 -10.49 10.13 0.42
C GLN A 63 -11.67 10.67 -0.40
N ASP A 64 -11.42 11.52 -1.39
CA ASP A 64 -12.46 12.12 -2.25
C ASP A 64 -12.90 11.23 -3.42
N HIS A 65 -12.23 10.10 -3.66
CA HIS A 65 -12.60 9.16 -4.72
C HIS A 65 -13.64 8.13 -4.27
N SER A 66 -13.90 8.00 -2.97
CA SER A 66 -14.74 6.95 -2.39
C SER A 66 -15.65 7.47 -1.28
N VAL A 67 -16.80 6.81 -1.08
CA VAL A 67 -17.61 7.04 0.12
C VAL A 67 -16.94 6.37 1.31
N ILE A 68 -16.51 7.15 2.28
CA ILE A 68 -15.89 6.64 3.51
C ILE A 68 -16.98 6.09 4.42
N LEU A 69 -16.93 4.78 4.66
CA LEU A 69 -17.79 4.10 5.61
C LEU A 69 -16.96 3.67 6.82
N ASP A 70 -17.41 4.01 8.02
CA ASP A 70 -16.80 3.51 9.24
C ASP A 70 -17.09 2.01 9.44
N ALA A 71 -16.37 1.40 10.39
CA ALA A 71 -16.49 -0.03 10.64
C ALA A 71 -17.93 -0.43 11.07
N ALA A 72 -18.60 0.44 11.84
CA ALA A 72 -19.97 0.21 12.29
C ALA A 72 -20.96 0.23 11.12
N THR A 73 -20.86 1.20 10.21
CA THR A 73 -21.70 1.29 9.01
C THR A 73 -21.47 0.11 8.10
N ARG A 74 -20.22 -0.27 7.82
CA ARG A 74 -19.92 -1.47 7.00
C ARG A 74 -20.51 -2.75 7.59
N ARG A 75 -20.47 -2.90 8.92
CA ARG A 75 -21.03 -4.05 9.65
C ARG A 75 -22.55 -4.05 9.62
N ASN A 76 -23.19 -2.91 9.88
CA ASN A 76 -24.65 -2.80 9.94
C ASN A 76 -25.31 -2.91 8.56
N LEU A 77 -24.58 -2.57 7.49
CA LEU A 77 -25.03 -2.75 6.11
C LEU A 77 -24.76 -4.16 5.55
N GLU A 78 -24.13 -5.04 6.34
CA GLU A 78 -23.82 -6.43 5.98
C GLU A 78 -23.14 -6.59 4.60
N ILE A 79 -22.28 -5.63 4.21
CA ILE A 79 -21.76 -5.51 2.83
C ILE A 79 -21.11 -6.79 2.32
N THR A 80 -20.35 -7.48 3.18
CA THR A 80 -19.66 -8.74 2.85
C THR A 80 -19.87 -9.84 3.89
N GLN A 81 -20.49 -9.52 5.02
CA GLN A 81 -20.67 -10.43 6.15
C GLN A 81 -21.89 -10.00 6.95
N ASN A 82 -22.77 -10.94 7.28
CA ASN A 82 -23.90 -10.67 8.17
C ASN A 82 -23.45 -10.51 9.63
N LEU A 83 -24.34 -10.01 10.49
CA LEU A 83 -24.02 -9.78 11.91
C LEU A 83 -23.63 -11.04 12.70
N ALA A 84 -24.11 -12.21 12.26
CA ALA A 84 -23.81 -13.52 12.82
C ALA A 84 -22.50 -14.14 12.30
N GLY A 85 -21.80 -13.47 11.38
CA GLY A 85 -20.51 -13.88 10.86
C GLY A 85 -20.55 -14.75 9.60
N GLY A 86 -21.74 -15.03 9.04
CA GLY A 86 -21.92 -15.74 7.77
C GLY A 86 -21.69 -14.86 6.55
N THR A 87 -21.29 -15.50 5.44
CA THR A 87 -21.15 -14.89 4.10
C THR A 87 -22.37 -15.16 3.25
#